data_AF-A0AA88J0G9-F1
#
_entry.id   AF-A0AA88J0G9-F1
#
_cell.length_a   1.000
_cell.length_b   1.000
_cell.length_c   1.000
_cell.angle_alpha   90.00
_cell.angle_beta   90.00
_cell.angle_gamma   90.00
#
_symmetry.space_group_name_H-M   'P 1'
#
loop_
_entity.id
_entity.type
_entity.pdbx_description
1 polymer ?
#
loop_
_entity_poly.entity_id
_entity_poly.type
_entity_poly.pdbx_seq_one_letter_code
_entity_poly.pdbx_strand_id
1 'polypeptide(L)'
;MDEDRDAAMAFFELRPLLFDGTQRTISLAGWLFDMETIFRICHIEAHLQVLLASRCLAGDAKLWWIAQGDQAIHGGSWADFRARIIARYGPPPDEGANAPYRDPNIYGDMHRR
;
A
#
# COMPACT_ATOMS: atom_id res chain seq x y z
N MET A 1 -10.56 21.44 -14.01
CA MET A 1 -9.19 21.07 -14.43
C MET A 1 -8.15 21.59 -13.44
N ASP A 2 -8.37 22.77 -12.83
CA ASP A 2 -7.51 23.27 -11.74
C ASP A 2 -7.71 22.52 -10.42
N GLU A 3 -8.95 22.13 -10.09
CA GLU A 3 -9.27 21.40 -8.84
C GLU A 3 -8.54 20.05 -8.72
N ASP A 4 -8.49 19.25 -9.78
CA ASP A 4 -7.76 17.97 -9.79
C ASP A 4 -6.25 18.16 -9.55
N ARG A 5 -5.70 19.26 -10.08
CA ARG A 5 -4.29 19.61 -9.90
C ARG A 5 -4.03 20.06 -8.47
N ASP A 6 -4.91 20.87 -7.90
CA ASP A 6 -4.81 21.34 -6.52
C ASP A 6 -4.94 20.18 -5.54
N ALA A 7 -5.88 19.27 -5.78
CA ALA A 7 -6.03 18.02 -5.02
C ALA A 7 -4.76 17.16 -5.09
N ALA A 8 -4.17 17.01 -6.29
CA ALA A 8 -2.92 16.28 -6.47
C ALA A 8 -1.73 16.98 -5.76
N MET A 9 -1.67 18.31 -5.77
CA MET A 9 -0.63 19.05 -5.05
C MET A 9 -0.77 18.87 -3.54
N ALA A 10 -1.99 19.04 -3.00
CA ALA A 10 -2.28 18.83 -1.58
C ALA A 10 -1.93 17.40 -1.14
N PHE A 11 -2.20 16.40 -1.99
CA PHE A 11 -1.78 15.01 -1.75
C PHE A 11 -0.26 14.89 -1.55
N PHE A 12 0.55 15.48 -2.43
CA PHE A 12 2.02 15.40 -2.32
C PHE A 12 2.59 16.28 -1.21
N GLU A 13 1.92 17.37 -0.82
CA GLU A 13 2.30 18.19 0.32
C GLU A 13 2.27 17.42 1.65
N LEU A 14 1.35 16.46 1.78
CA LEU A 14 1.24 15.57 2.94
C LEU A 14 2.31 14.46 2.98
N ARG A 15 3.21 14.40 2.00
CA ARG A 15 4.33 13.45 1.92
C ARG A 15 3.88 11.99 2.07
N PRO A 16 3.06 11.50 1.13
CA PRO A 16 2.53 10.15 1.14
C PRO A 16 3.66 9.12 1.17
N LEU A 17 3.46 8.03 1.90
CA LEU A 17 4.48 7.01 2.07
C LEU A 17 4.76 6.26 0.75
N LEU A 18 6.02 5.92 0.51
CA LEU A 18 6.40 5.10 -0.65
C LEU A 18 6.30 3.62 -0.30
N PHE A 19 5.81 2.82 -1.25
CA PHE A 19 5.73 1.37 -1.11
C PHE A 19 6.54 0.67 -2.20
N ASP A 20 7.57 -0.07 -1.80
CA ASP A 20 8.48 -0.76 -2.73
C ASP A 20 8.12 -2.23 -3.00
N GLY A 21 7.04 -2.72 -2.37
CA GLY A 21 6.64 -4.13 -2.43
C GLY A 21 7.31 -5.00 -1.36
N THR A 22 8.22 -4.45 -0.57
CA THR A 22 8.89 -5.17 0.51
C THR A 22 8.34 -4.70 1.85
N GLN A 23 7.98 -5.63 2.74
CA GLN A 23 7.56 -5.30 4.10
C GLN A 23 8.74 -4.84 4.99
N ARG A 24 9.88 -4.46 4.40
CA ARG A 24 11.10 -4.08 5.12
C ARG A 24 11.01 -2.67 5.69
N THR A 25 10.33 -1.78 4.99
CA THR A 25 10.28 -0.35 5.34
C THR A 25 8.90 0.06 5.85
N ILE A 26 7.85 -0.38 5.16
CA ILE A 26 6.47 -0.12 5.55
C ILE A 26 5.61 -1.37 5.27
N SER A 27 4.69 -1.68 6.17
CA SER A 27 3.73 -2.76 5.92
C SER A 27 2.71 -2.31 4.86
N LEU A 28 2.25 -3.24 4.03
CA LEU A 28 1.22 -2.94 3.03
C LEU A 28 -0.05 -2.36 3.68
N ALA A 29 -0.44 -2.88 4.84
CA ALA A 29 -1.59 -2.37 5.60
C ALA A 29 -1.39 -0.93 6.08
N GLY A 30 -0.20 -0.59 6.57
CA GLY A 30 0.13 0.78 6.99
C GLY A 30 0.13 1.74 5.81
N TRP A 31 0.70 1.33 4.67
CA TRP A 31 0.69 2.12 3.46
C TRP A 31 -0.72 2.37 2.92
N LEU A 32 -1.57 1.33 2.85
CA LEU A 32 -2.97 1.47 2.41
C LEU A 32 -3.76 2.40 3.32
N PHE A 33 -3.58 2.29 4.64
CA PHE A 33 -4.22 3.16 5.60
C PHE A 33 -3.81 4.63 5.44
N ASP A 34 -2.52 4.88 5.17
CA ASP A 34 -1.99 6.22 4.91
C ASP A 34 -2.62 6.82 3.65
N MET A 35 -2.66 6.08 2.54
CA MET A 35 -3.29 6.52 1.29
C MET A 35 -4.77 6.88 1.50
N GLU A 36 -5.55 6.00 2.14
CA GLU A 36 -6.99 6.24 2.40
C GLU A 36 -7.21 7.45 3.33
N THR A 37 -6.30 7.67 4.28
CA THR A 37 -6.35 8.82 5.17
C THR A 37 -6.10 10.12 4.40
N ILE A 38 -5.06 10.16 3.56
CA ILE A 38 -4.73 11.33 2.74
C ILE A 38 -5.85 11.61 1.73
N PHE A 39 -6.40 10.57 1.09
CA PHE A 39 -7.54 10.73 0.17
C PHE A 39 -8.72 11.43 0.82
N ARG A 40 -9.01 11.09 2.08
CA ARG A 40 -10.09 11.73 2.84
C ARG A 40 -9.75 13.17 3.24
N ILE A 41 -8.50 13.46 3.61
CA ILE A 41 -8.06 14.81 4.00
C ILE A 41 -8.09 15.77 2.80
N CYS A 42 -7.58 15.33 1.65
CA CYS A 42 -7.48 16.15 0.45
C CYS A 42 -8.73 16.09 -0.45
N HIS A 43 -9.77 15.36 -0.03
CA HIS A 43 -10.97 15.12 -0.84
C HIS A 43 -10.65 14.59 -2.25
N ILE A 44 -9.75 13.62 -2.34
CA ILE A 44 -9.31 13.06 -3.62
C ILE A 44 -10.45 12.26 -4.27
N GLU A 45 -10.86 12.73 -5.43
CA GLU A 45 -11.87 12.08 -6.27
C GLU A 45 -11.43 10.69 -6.74
N ALA A 46 -12.41 9.80 -6.94
CA ALA A 46 -12.16 8.39 -7.23
C ALA A 46 -11.29 8.16 -8.47
N HIS A 47 -11.41 9.00 -9.51
CA HIS A 47 -10.60 8.89 -10.73
C HIS A 47 -9.13 9.25 -10.53
N LEU A 48 -8.79 9.97 -9.46
CA LEU A 48 -7.40 10.36 -9.13
C LEU A 48 -6.73 9.40 -8.15
N GLN A 49 -7.50 8.68 -7.33
CA GLN A 49 -6.96 7.83 -6.25
C GLN A 49 -5.93 6.81 -6.76
N VAL A 50 -6.29 6.05 -7.81
CA VAL A 50 -5.39 5.05 -8.40
C VAL A 50 -4.16 5.71 -9.02
N LEU A 51 -4.34 6.83 -9.72
CA LEU A 51 -3.24 7.57 -10.32
C LEU A 51 -2.24 8.06 -9.27
N LEU A 52 -2.72 8.68 -8.19
CA LEU A 52 -1.89 9.22 -7.11
C LEU A 52 -1.22 8.10 -6.31
N ALA A 53 -1.95 7.06 -5.91
CA ALA A 53 -1.36 5.92 -5.22
C ALA A 53 -0.30 5.20 -6.06
N SER A 54 -0.53 5.05 -7.37
CA SER A 54 0.45 4.43 -8.28
C SER A 54 1.77 5.22 -8.36
N ARG A 55 1.72 6.55 -8.16
CA ARG A 55 2.91 7.40 -8.10
C ARG A 55 3.72 7.19 -6.82
N CYS A 56 3.09 6.69 -5.76
CA CYS A 56 3.73 6.33 -4.49
C CYS A 56 4.30 4.90 -4.49
N LEU A 57 4.14 4.15 -5.58
CA LEU A 57 4.83 2.87 -5.75
C LEU A 57 6.29 3.11 -6.13
N ALA A 58 7.19 2.30 -5.57
CA ALA A 58 8.62 2.29 -5.83
C ALA A 58 9.10 0.87 -6.17
N GLY A 59 10.34 0.75 -6.63
CA GLY A 59 11.01 -0.54 -6.81
C GLY A 59 10.19 -1.58 -7.60
N ASP A 60 10.10 -2.79 -7.05
CA ASP A 60 9.39 -3.92 -7.65
C ASP A 60 7.88 -3.64 -7.79
N ALA A 61 7.26 -3.02 -6.78
CA ALA A 61 5.84 -2.68 -6.82
C ALA A 61 5.48 -1.77 -8.00
N LYS A 62 6.33 -0.78 -8.30
CA LYS A 62 6.14 0.10 -9.45
C LYS A 62 6.24 -0.64 -10.77
N LEU A 63 7.26 -1.49 -10.93
CA LEU A 63 7.46 -2.27 -12.15
C LEU A 63 6.30 -3.24 -12.40
N TRP A 64 5.86 -3.93 -11.35
CA TRP A 64 4.72 -4.83 -11.41
C TRP A 64 3.42 -4.11 -11.78
N TRP A 65 3.20 -2.91 -11.24
CA TRP A 65 1.99 -2.13 -11.54
C TRP A 65 1.96 -1.64 -12.99
N ILE A 66 3.09 -1.13 -13.51
CA ILE A 66 3.19 -0.69 -14.92
C ILE A 66 2.92 -1.86 -15.87
N ALA A 67 3.35 -3.08 -15.52
CA ALA A 67 3.08 -4.27 -16.32
C ALA A 67 1.60 -4.67 -16.41
N GLN A 68 0.71 -4.12 -15.56
CA GLN A 68 -0.74 -4.36 -15.64
C GLN A 68 -1.42 -3.63 -16.82
N GLY A 69 -0.75 -2.66 -17.43
CA GLY A 69 -1.24 -1.91 -18.59
C GLY A 69 -2.22 -0.78 -18.26
N ASP A 70 -2.53 0.01 -19.29
CA ASP A 70 -3.18 1.33 -19.18
C ASP A 70 -4.58 1.28 -18.58
N GLN A 71 -5.35 0.22 -18.88
CA GLN A 71 -6.71 0.03 -18.37
C GLN A 71 -6.73 -0.14 -16.84
N ALA A 72 -5.71 -0.77 -16.26
CA ALA A 72 -5.61 -0.90 -14.80
C ALA A 72 -5.24 0.43 -14.13
N ILE A 73 -4.51 1.30 -14.83
CA ILE A 73 -4.01 2.59 -14.33
C ILE A 73 -5.08 3.69 -14.41
N HIS A 74 -5.83 3.75 -15.51
CA HIS A 74 -6.76 4.84 -15.81
C HIS A 74 -8.24 4.46 -15.71
N GLY A 75 -8.57 3.17 -15.75
CA GLY A 75 -9.95 2.67 -15.70
C GLY A 75 -10.30 1.88 -14.43
N GLY A 76 -9.34 1.66 -13.53
CA GLY A 76 -9.55 0.89 -12.30
C GLY A 76 -10.14 1.73 -11.17
N SER A 77 -10.98 1.12 -10.34
CA SER A 77 -11.40 1.71 -9.07
C SER A 77 -10.32 1.54 -8.00
N TRP A 78 -10.35 2.37 -6.95
CA TRP A 78 -9.49 2.17 -5.78
C TRP A 78 -9.66 0.77 -5.15
N ALA A 79 -10.89 0.25 -5.15
CA ALA A 79 -11.18 -1.10 -4.64
C ALA A 79 -10.45 -2.18 -5.46
N ASP A 80 -10.44 -2.07 -6.79
CA ASP A 80 -9.73 -3.00 -7.66
C ASP A 80 -8.22 -2.90 -7.48
N PHE A 81 -7.70 -1.68 -7.39
CA PHE A 81 -6.29 -1.43 -7.09
C PHE A 81 -5.87 -2.10 -5.78
N ARG A 82 -6.66 -1.86 -4.71
CA ARG A 82 -6.41 -2.41 -3.38
C ARG A 82 -6.47 -3.94 -3.38
N ALA A 83 -7.45 -4.53 -4.06
CA ALA A 83 -7.55 -5.98 -4.16
C ALA A 83 -6.32 -6.59 -4.84
N ARG A 84 -5.83 -5.98 -5.93
CA ARG A 84 -4.67 -6.45 -6.68
C ARG A 84 -3.37 -6.32 -5.89
N ILE A 85 -3.14 -5.20 -5.22
CA ILE A 85 -1.91 -4.99 -4.46
C ILE A 85 -1.86 -5.90 -3.21
N ILE A 86 -3.00 -6.16 -2.56
CA ILE A 86 -3.12 -7.13 -1.46
C ILE A 86 -2.88 -8.55 -1.98
N ALA A 87 -3.46 -8.93 -3.12
CA ALA A 87 -3.22 -10.26 -3.68
C ALA A 87 -1.74 -10.49 -4.03
N ARG A 88 -0.99 -9.43 -4.38
CA ARG A 88 0.41 -9.51 -4.77
C ARG A 88 1.39 -9.46 -3.60
N TYR A 89 1.16 -8.54 -2.64
CA TYR A 89 2.12 -8.19 -1.58
C TYR A 89 1.56 -8.37 -0.16
N GLY A 90 0.29 -8.74 -0.03
CA GLY A 90 -0.32 -9.07 1.24
C GLY A 90 0.25 -10.37 1.83
N PRO A 91 0.06 -10.59 3.14
CA PRO A 91 0.43 -11.86 3.75
C PRO A 91 -0.36 -13.00 3.12
N PRO A 92 0.21 -14.22 3.05
CA PRO A 92 -0.53 -15.39 2.61
C PRO A 92 -1.80 -15.60 3.47
N PRO A 93 -2.88 -16.14 2.89
CA PRO A 93 -4.18 -16.27 3.56
C PRO A 93 -4.16 -17.03 4.90
N ASP A 94 -3.13 -17.84 5.17
CA ASP A 94 -2.98 -18.61 6.41
C ASP A 94 -2.23 -17.88 7.55
N GLU A 95 -1.59 -16.73 7.32
CA GLU A 95 -0.82 -16.03 8.37
C GLU A 95 -1.70 -15.17 9.30
N GLY A 96 -2.94 -14.86 8.92
CA GLY A 96 -3.82 -13.96 9.68
C GLY A 96 -4.76 -14.63 10.68
N ALA A 97 -4.96 -15.95 10.60
CA ALA A 97 -5.99 -16.65 11.38
C ALA A 97 -5.44 -17.65 12.41
N ASN A 98 -4.17 -18.07 12.32
CA ASN A 98 -3.62 -19.11 13.21
C ASN A 98 -2.11 -19.00 13.49
N ALA A 99 -1.54 -17.79 13.49
CA ALA A 99 -0.19 -17.61 14.02
C ALA A 99 -0.24 -17.68 15.56
N PRO A 100 0.27 -18.73 16.23
CA PRO A 100 0.46 -18.67 17.66
C PRO A 100 1.40 -17.50 17.94
N TYR A 101 0.98 -16.60 18.82
CA TYR A 101 1.77 -15.47 19.30
C TYR A 101 3.22 -15.91 19.51
N ARG A 102 4.13 -15.44 18.65
CA ARG A 102 5.55 -15.79 18.73
C ARG A 102 6.16 -14.94 19.82
N ASP A 103 6.02 -15.40 21.07
CA ASP A 103 6.65 -14.77 22.24
C ASP A 103 8.17 -14.67 21.98
N PRO A 104 8.75 -13.45 21.96
CA PRO A 104 10.18 -13.25 21.73
C PRO A 104 11.09 -13.92 22.77
N ASN A 105 10.54 -14.41 23.88
CA ASN A 105 11.32 -14.84 25.05
C ASN A 105 11.58 -16.36 25.14
N ILE A 106 11.16 -17.18 24.17
CA ILE A 106 11.29 -18.65 24.27
C ILE A 106 12.67 -19.19 23.83
N TYR A 107 13.58 -18.35 23.30
CA TYR A 107 14.97 -18.79 23.01
C TYR A 107 15.92 -18.71 24.23
N GLY A 108 15.44 -18.30 25.40
CA GLY A 108 16.27 -18.12 26.60
C GLY A 108 16.60 -19.40 27.41
N ASP A 109 15.85 -20.49 27.24
CA ASP A 109 15.92 -21.66 28.15
C ASP A 109 16.38 -22.97 27.48
N MET A 110 17.32 -22.90 26.52
CA MET A 110 18.02 -24.10 26.00
C MET A 110 19.48 -24.24 26.44
N HIS A 111 19.99 -23.35 27.30
CA HIS A 111 21.36 -23.40 27.82
C HIS A 111 21.45 -23.24 29.34
N ARG A 112 20.73 -24.08 30.09
CA ARG A 112 21.16 -24.47 31.44
C ARG A 112 21.10 -25.99 31.57
N ARG A 113 22.25 -26.62 31.30
CA ARG A 113 22.64 -27.89 31.93
C ARG A 113 23.37 -27.59 33.22
#